data_AF-A0A397CBE2-F1
#
_entry.id   AF-A0A397CBE2-F1
#
_cell.length_a   1.000
_cell.length_b   1.000
_cell.length_c   1.000
_cell.angle_alpha   90.00
_cell.angle_beta   90.00
_cell.angle_gamma   90.00
#
_symmetry.space_group_name_H-M   'P 1'
#
loop_
_entity.id
_entity.type
_entity.pdbx_description
1 polymer ?
#
loop_
_entity_poly.entity_id
_entity_poly.type
_entity_poly.pdbx_seq_one_letter_code
_entity_poly.pdbx_strand_id
1 'polypeptide(L)'
;MEEVALKQWLAPWPKISAQLSNLLVGLKRRQITGSYETSRKTTELVRSILGTVRWTHARQLMDNIRLLGRVLVKAIPQELAIGNVIRRVLFIIREEYLNAVKTLSSQTQSQLSLGTILTPGTEADYTTPIKELKQSVMEGVSELMDEIENLHVSIAEQAMEYIHAKYVTTFSLPPFISCSCSEVILTYGMSTSVEEFLKAAAKKRQFKVIVVESAPLLHGQASAHRLAESGIDTTLIPDSAVFALMARVNKVVIPAVAVVANGGLIAESGIQNIALAAKKFCVPVVCVAGLFKVHLDSSTSLCPLFPHDVDVLNELIDVLNPVNDYVPPEFVTIFITNTGAYQPSYIYRLLTEYYSPQDYQLV
;
A
#
# COMPACT_ATOMS: atom_id res chain seq x y z
N MET A 1 5.87 28.72 -1.12
CA MET A 1 5.25 29.27 0.11
C MET A 1 5.10 28.19 1.18
N GLU A 2 4.55 27.02 0.86
CA GLU A 2 4.32 25.93 1.83
C GLU A 2 5.59 25.39 2.49
N GLU A 3 6.67 25.14 1.74
CA GLU A 3 7.96 24.70 2.32
C GLU A 3 8.54 25.73 3.32
N VAL A 4 8.32 27.03 3.08
CA VAL A 4 8.78 28.11 3.95
C VAL A 4 7.96 28.15 5.24
N ALA A 5 6.64 28.03 5.12
CA ALA A 5 5.74 27.95 6.26
C ALA A 5 6.05 26.72 7.15
N LEU A 6 6.34 25.57 6.53
CA LEU A 6 6.69 24.35 7.26
C LEU A 6 8.02 24.51 8.03
N LYS A 7 9.02 25.12 7.41
CA LYS A 7 10.31 25.44 8.06
C LYS A 7 10.15 26.44 9.19
N GLN A 8 9.30 27.46 9.03
CA GLN A 8 9.00 28.43 10.09
C GLN A 8 8.30 27.77 11.27
N TRP A 9 7.33 26.89 11.01
CA TRP A 9 6.66 26.13 12.06
C TRP A 9 7.62 25.23 12.83
N LEU A 10 8.52 24.50 12.14
CA LEU A 10 9.44 23.56 12.78
C LEU A 10 10.74 24.18 13.32
N ALA A 11 10.97 25.48 13.10
CA ALA A 11 12.17 26.20 13.55
C ALA A 11 12.48 26.05 15.06
N PRO A 12 11.49 26.02 15.98
CA PRO A 12 11.75 25.80 17.40
C PRO A 12 12.29 24.40 17.75
N TRP A 13 12.19 23.43 16.82
CA TRP A 13 12.54 22.03 17.04
C TRP A 13 13.61 21.55 16.04
N PRO A 14 14.90 21.86 16.29
CA PRO A 14 15.98 21.60 15.33
C PRO A 14 16.13 20.11 14.99
N LYS A 15 15.89 19.20 15.95
CA LYS A 15 15.97 17.76 15.73
C LYS A 15 14.95 17.27 14.70
N ILE A 16 13.69 17.73 14.80
CA ILE A 16 12.63 17.38 13.84
C ILE A 16 12.90 18.02 12.48
N SER A 17 13.33 19.29 12.47
CA SER A 17 13.69 19.97 11.22
C SER A 17 14.82 19.25 10.47
N ALA A 18 15.80 18.70 11.20
CA ALA A 18 16.85 17.87 10.61
C ALA A 18 16.31 16.53 10.07
N GLN A 19 15.44 15.84 10.81
CA GLN A 19 14.78 14.61 10.33
C GLN A 19 13.96 14.83 9.06
N LEU A 20 13.15 15.90 9.02
CA LEU A 20 12.39 16.29 7.83
C LEU A 20 13.32 16.59 6.65
N SER A 21 14.40 17.34 6.88
CA SER A 21 15.36 17.70 5.83
C SER A 21 16.05 16.45 5.27
N ASN A 22 16.46 15.52 6.13
CA ASN A 22 17.03 14.24 5.73
C ASN A 22 16.05 13.39 4.92
N LEU A 23 14.78 13.33 5.35
CA LEU A 23 13.73 12.63 4.62
C LEU A 23 13.52 13.27 3.23
N LEU A 24 13.38 14.59 3.15
CA LEU A 24 13.20 15.31 1.87
C LEU A 24 14.39 15.14 0.93
N VAL A 25 15.62 15.20 1.43
CA VAL A 25 16.83 14.98 0.63
C VAL A 25 16.89 13.53 0.15
N GLY A 26 16.63 12.56 1.02
CA GLY A 26 16.61 11.14 0.67
C GLY A 26 15.53 10.81 -0.36
N LEU A 27 14.36 11.45 -0.25
CA LEU A 27 13.28 11.36 -1.21
C LEU A 27 13.67 11.99 -2.57
N LYS A 28 14.09 13.27 -2.60
CA LYS A 28 14.46 13.96 -3.85
C LYS A 28 15.63 13.29 -4.58
N ARG A 29 16.55 12.65 -3.85
CA ARG A 29 17.70 11.91 -4.40
C ARG A 29 17.41 10.44 -4.73
N ARG A 30 16.16 9.97 -4.57
CA ARG A 30 15.77 8.56 -4.75
C ARG A 30 16.65 7.57 -3.96
N GLN A 31 17.10 7.97 -2.77
CA GLN A 31 17.80 7.08 -1.83
C GLN A 31 16.81 6.29 -0.97
N ILE A 32 15.63 6.87 -0.75
CA ILE A 32 14.51 6.22 -0.06
C ILE A 32 13.46 5.94 -1.13
N THR A 33 13.39 4.69 -1.55
CA THR A 33 12.50 4.24 -2.62
C THR A 33 11.57 3.15 -2.13
N GLY A 34 10.39 3.08 -2.73
CA GLY A 34 9.44 2.03 -2.45
C GLY A 34 8.47 2.41 -1.35
N SER A 35 7.24 1.93 -1.54
CA SER A 35 6.09 2.29 -0.71
C SER A 35 6.25 1.96 0.78
N TYR A 36 6.99 0.89 1.11
CA TYR A 36 7.15 0.45 2.51
C TYR A 36 8.07 1.38 3.30
N GLU A 37 9.30 1.60 2.82
CA GLU A 37 10.30 2.39 3.53
C GLU A 37 9.90 3.88 3.58
N THR A 38 9.28 4.40 2.51
CA THR A 38 8.73 5.76 2.49
C THR A 38 7.61 5.93 3.50
N SER A 39 6.68 4.97 3.59
CA SER A 39 5.59 4.98 4.58
C SER A 39 6.12 4.91 6.00
N ARG A 40 7.03 3.97 6.28
CA ARG A 40 7.65 3.79 7.60
C ARG A 40 8.34 5.06 8.09
N LYS A 41 9.20 5.68 7.27
CA LYS A 41 9.88 6.94 7.64
C LYS A 41 8.94 8.12 7.76
N THR A 42 7.87 8.15 6.96
CA THR A 42 6.84 9.20 7.06
C THR A 42 6.10 9.09 8.40
N THR A 43 5.66 7.87 8.77
CA THR A 43 5.00 7.62 10.07
C THR A 43 5.94 7.91 11.24
N GLU A 44 7.23 7.54 11.14
CA GLU A 44 8.23 7.84 12.18
C GLU A 44 8.42 9.35 12.40
N LEU A 45 8.45 10.13 11.31
CA LEU A 45 8.53 11.59 11.38
C LEU A 45 7.28 12.19 12.04
N VAL A 46 6.09 11.73 11.64
CA VAL A 46 4.82 12.19 12.21
C VAL A 46 4.76 11.86 13.71
N ARG A 47 5.14 10.65 14.12
CA ARG A 47 5.20 10.26 15.53
C ARG A 47 6.15 11.16 16.33
N SER A 48 7.33 11.46 15.77
CA SER A 48 8.32 12.35 16.39
C SER A 48 7.78 13.79 16.56
N ILE A 49 7.01 14.28 15.57
CA ILE A 49 6.30 15.55 15.62
C ILE A 49 5.25 15.53 16.74
N LEU A 50 4.40 14.50 16.81
CA LEU A 50 3.35 14.38 17.82
C LEU A 50 3.91 14.33 19.25
N GLY A 51 5.04 13.65 19.45
CA GLY A 51 5.73 13.60 20.74
C GLY A 51 6.26 14.96 21.18
N THR A 52 6.95 15.67 20.28
CA THR A 52 7.76 16.85 20.64
C THR A 52 7.02 18.17 20.49
N VAL A 53 6.21 18.31 19.45
CA VAL A 53 5.51 19.56 19.12
C VAL A 53 4.34 19.76 20.09
N ARG A 54 4.19 21.00 20.55
CA ARG A 54 3.06 21.43 21.38
C ARG A 54 1.97 21.99 20.49
N TRP A 55 0.73 21.57 20.72
CA TRP A 55 -0.46 22.05 20.03
C TRP A 55 -1.59 22.21 21.04
N THR A 56 -2.51 23.13 20.75
CA THR A 56 -3.60 23.53 21.67
C THR A 56 -4.92 22.88 21.30
N HIS A 57 -5.21 22.78 20.00
CA HIS A 57 -6.45 22.26 19.45
C HIS A 57 -6.18 21.29 18.30
N ALA A 58 -7.08 20.32 18.09
CA ALA A 58 -6.94 19.31 17.05
C ALA A 58 -6.90 19.93 15.64
N ARG A 59 -7.64 21.02 15.40
CA ARG A 59 -7.60 21.76 14.12
C ARG A 59 -6.19 22.24 13.77
N GLN A 60 -5.50 22.88 14.72
CA GLN A 60 -4.14 23.36 14.53
C GLN A 60 -3.18 22.22 14.17
N LEU A 61 -3.31 21.07 14.86
CA LEU A 61 -2.51 19.89 14.58
C LEU A 61 -2.76 19.35 13.18
N MET A 62 -4.04 19.20 12.81
CA MET A 62 -4.43 18.72 11.48
C MET A 62 -3.86 19.62 10.39
N ASP A 63 -4.03 20.94 10.47
CA ASP A 63 -3.56 21.88 9.45
C ASP A 63 -2.05 21.83 9.24
N ASN A 64 -1.29 21.66 10.33
CA ASN A 64 0.16 21.48 10.26
C ASN A 64 0.55 20.13 9.61
N ILE A 65 -0.17 19.05 9.91
CA ILE A 65 0.04 17.75 9.27
C ILE A 65 -0.36 17.79 7.79
N ARG A 66 -1.42 18.54 7.42
CA ARG A 66 -1.77 18.78 6.00
C ARG A 66 -0.66 19.53 5.28
N LEU A 67 -0.07 20.55 5.92
CA LEU A 67 1.05 21.30 5.36
C LEU A 67 2.28 20.40 5.16
N LEU A 68 2.60 19.55 6.14
CA LEU A 68 3.65 18.55 6.03
C LEU A 68 3.39 17.58 4.86
N GLY A 69 2.18 17.04 4.77
CA GLY A 69 1.78 16.12 3.71
C GLY A 69 1.93 16.73 2.32
N ARG A 70 1.43 17.96 2.10
CA ARG A 70 1.58 18.67 0.82
C ARG A 70 3.04 18.84 0.41
N VAL A 71 3.91 19.19 1.35
CA VAL A 71 5.35 19.33 1.07
C VAL A 71 6.00 17.99 0.72
N LEU A 72 5.67 16.92 1.43
CA LEU A 72 6.22 15.58 1.16
C LEU A 72 5.72 15.00 -0.17
N VAL A 73 4.42 15.10 -0.45
CA VAL A 73 3.82 14.63 -1.72
C VAL A 73 4.38 15.42 -2.90
N LYS A 74 4.57 16.73 -2.75
CA LYS A 74 5.18 17.56 -3.79
C LYS A 74 6.66 17.24 -4.04
N ALA A 75 7.36 16.68 -3.06
CA ALA A 75 8.75 16.26 -3.22
C ALA A 75 8.88 15.03 -4.11
N ILE A 76 7.96 14.05 -4.00
CA ILE A 76 7.84 12.92 -4.93
C ILE A 76 6.35 12.62 -5.19
N PRO A 77 5.78 13.15 -6.28
CA PRO A 77 4.38 12.89 -6.64
C PRO A 77 4.09 11.42 -7.00
N GLN A 78 5.13 10.66 -7.38
CA GLN A 78 5.02 9.25 -7.77
C GLN A 78 4.71 8.32 -6.58
N GLU A 79 5.16 8.68 -5.38
CA GLU A 79 5.02 7.84 -4.18
C GLU A 79 3.71 8.15 -3.47
N LEU A 80 2.63 7.52 -3.96
CA LEU A 80 1.26 7.72 -3.45
C LEU A 80 1.09 7.28 -1.99
N ALA A 81 1.95 6.39 -1.51
CA ALA A 81 1.90 5.85 -0.15
C ALA A 81 2.07 6.95 0.93
N ILE A 82 2.92 7.96 0.68
CA ILE A 82 3.15 9.07 1.61
C ILE A 82 1.85 9.85 1.85
N GLY A 83 1.14 10.18 0.77
CA GLY A 83 -0.14 10.89 0.86
C GLY A 83 -1.21 10.06 1.58
N ASN A 84 -1.23 8.74 1.37
CA ASN A 84 -2.16 7.85 2.05
C ASN A 84 -1.87 7.78 3.56
N VAL A 85 -0.61 7.61 3.95
CA VAL A 85 -0.21 7.59 5.38
C VAL A 85 -0.61 8.89 6.08
N ILE A 86 -0.40 10.05 5.45
CA ILE A 86 -0.80 11.33 6.04
C ILE A 86 -2.33 11.42 6.21
N ARG A 87 -3.11 10.97 5.23
CA ARG A 87 -4.58 10.92 5.34
C ARG A 87 -5.04 9.98 6.46
N ARG A 88 -4.38 8.84 6.62
CA ARG A 88 -4.64 7.87 7.71
C ARG A 88 -4.36 8.50 9.08
N VAL A 89 -3.27 9.23 9.23
CA VAL A 89 -2.95 9.98 10.46
C VAL A 89 -4.01 11.05 10.75
N LEU A 90 -4.44 11.80 9.74
CA LEU A 90 -5.50 12.81 9.90
C LEU A 90 -6.82 12.16 10.31
N PHE A 91 -7.14 10.99 9.77
CA PHE A 91 -8.30 10.20 10.18
C PHE A 91 -8.22 9.78 11.65
N ILE A 92 -7.08 9.23 12.10
CA ILE A 92 -6.84 8.88 13.52
C ILE A 92 -7.07 10.09 14.43
N ILE A 93 -6.53 11.26 14.08
CA ILE A 93 -6.71 12.49 14.87
C ILE A 93 -8.19 12.88 15.00
N ARG A 94 -8.95 12.76 13.91
CA ARG A 94 -10.39 13.07 13.92
C ARG A 94 -11.16 12.06 14.76
N GLU A 95 -10.86 10.78 14.61
CA GLU A 95 -11.58 9.72 15.32
C GLU A 95 -11.33 9.80 16.82
N GLU A 96 -10.08 9.95 17.25
CA GLU A 96 -9.71 10.11 18.65
C GLU A 96 -10.32 11.37 19.26
N TYR A 97 -10.39 12.47 18.49
CA TYR A 97 -11.07 13.68 18.94
C TYR A 97 -12.57 13.43 19.17
N LEU A 98 -13.25 12.80 18.20
CA LEU A 98 -14.68 12.51 18.31
C LEU A 98 -14.97 11.54 19.45
N ASN A 99 -14.13 10.53 19.67
CA ASN A 99 -14.25 9.59 20.77
C ASN A 99 -14.05 10.29 22.12
N ALA A 100 -13.07 11.19 22.23
CA ALA A 100 -12.87 11.98 23.44
C ALA A 100 -14.07 12.91 23.73
N VAL A 101 -14.60 13.60 22.72
CA VAL A 101 -15.80 14.45 22.86
C VAL A 101 -17.01 13.63 23.29
N LYS A 102 -17.21 12.44 22.72
CA LYS A 102 -18.28 11.52 23.14
C LYS A 102 -18.15 11.15 24.61
N THR A 103 -16.95 10.82 25.09
CA THR A 103 -16.68 10.50 26.50
C THR A 103 -16.95 11.67 27.44
N LEU A 104 -16.63 12.90 27.03
CA LEU A 104 -16.98 14.12 27.76
C LEU A 104 -18.51 14.35 27.81
N SER A 105 -19.21 14.10 26.70
CA SER A 105 -20.66 14.25 26.60
C SER A 105 -21.43 13.19 27.39
N SER A 106 -20.95 11.94 27.41
CA SER A 106 -21.58 10.84 28.14
C SER A 106 -21.44 10.99 29.66
N GLN A 107 -20.39 11.65 30.14
CA GLN A 107 -20.27 12.08 31.55
C GLN A 107 -21.25 13.22 31.90
N THR A 108 -21.75 13.97 30.92
CA THR A 108 -22.58 15.16 31.13
C THR A 108 -24.07 14.93 30.83
N GLN A 109 -24.44 13.87 30.10
CA GLN A 109 -25.83 13.64 29.66
C GLN A 109 -26.32 12.20 29.83
N SER A 110 -27.07 11.99 30.90
CA SER A 110 -28.17 11.04 31.00
C SER A 110 -29.48 11.58 30.37
N GLN A 111 -29.44 12.64 29.56
CA GLN A 111 -30.66 13.33 29.07
C GLN A 111 -30.61 13.99 27.67
N LEU A 112 -29.83 13.53 26.69
CA LEU A 112 -30.11 13.92 25.28
C LEU A 112 -30.25 12.72 24.35
N SER A 113 -31.42 12.71 23.71
CA SER A 113 -31.97 11.65 22.88
C SER A 113 -31.11 11.33 21.66
N LEU A 114 -31.12 10.04 21.30
CA LEU A 114 -30.53 9.36 20.13
C LEU A 114 -30.67 10.05 18.75
N GLY A 115 -31.37 11.18 18.64
CA GLY A 115 -31.69 11.86 17.37
C GLY A 115 -30.53 12.61 16.72
N THR A 116 -29.51 13.05 17.47
CA THR A 116 -28.37 13.82 16.92
C THR A 116 -27.24 12.94 16.38
N ILE A 117 -27.29 11.62 16.65
CA ILE A 117 -26.23 10.66 16.26
C ILE A 117 -26.33 10.26 14.77
N LEU A 118 -27.44 10.56 14.09
CA LEU A 118 -27.75 10.04 12.75
C LEU A 118 -27.68 11.07 11.60
N THR A 119 -27.17 12.28 11.82
CA THR A 119 -26.88 13.22 10.72
C THR A 119 -25.39 13.20 10.36
N PRO A 120 -24.98 12.46 9.32
CA PRO A 120 -23.65 12.64 8.74
C PRO A 120 -23.64 14.01 8.05
N GLY A 121 -23.03 15.01 8.67
CA GLY A 121 -22.91 16.34 8.07
C GLY A 121 -22.69 17.52 9.01
N THR A 122 -22.86 17.36 10.32
CA THR A 122 -22.50 18.44 11.26
C THR A 122 -20.98 18.46 11.42
N GLU A 123 -20.32 19.46 10.85
CA GLU A 123 -18.89 19.67 11.03
C GLU A 123 -18.59 19.78 12.52
N ALA A 124 -17.85 18.80 13.07
CA ALA A 124 -17.40 18.88 14.44
C ALA A 124 -16.42 20.06 14.58
N ASP A 125 -16.68 20.96 15.52
CA ASP A 125 -15.75 22.03 15.84
C ASP A 125 -14.51 21.45 16.55
N TYR A 126 -13.45 21.18 15.78
CA TYR A 126 -12.15 20.67 16.23
C TYR A 126 -11.30 21.70 17.03
N THR A 127 -11.95 22.72 17.58
CA THR A 127 -11.33 23.86 18.26
C THR A 127 -11.37 23.73 19.78
N THR A 128 -12.11 22.77 20.34
CA THR A 128 -12.12 22.58 21.80
C THR A 128 -10.85 21.85 22.25
N PRO A 129 -10.14 22.36 23.27
CA PRO A 129 -8.94 21.70 23.80
C PRO A 129 -9.33 20.52 24.70
N ILE A 130 -8.74 19.35 24.44
CA ILE A 130 -8.95 18.13 25.23
C ILE A 130 -7.59 17.69 25.77
N LYS A 131 -7.50 17.48 27.09
CA LYS A 131 -6.21 17.21 27.78
C LYS A 131 -5.60 15.85 27.42
N GLU A 132 -6.42 14.81 27.29
CA GLU A 132 -5.95 13.43 27.07
C GLU A 132 -5.77 13.08 25.59
N LEU A 133 -6.25 13.93 24.67
CA LEU A 133 -6.21 13.66 23.22
C LEU A 133 -4.80 13.43 22.70
N LYS A 134 -3.80 14.11 23.26
CA LYS A 134 -2.41 13.95 22.81
C LYS A 134 -1.89 12.53 23.03
N GLN A 135 -2.29 11.88 24.12
CA GLN A 135 -1.88 10.52 24.41
C GLN A 135 -2.61 9.54 23.48
N SER A 136 -3.93 9.64 23.35
CA SER A 136 -4.72 8.77 22.49
C SER A 136 -4.29 8.84 21.02
N VAL A 137 -4.04 10.04 20.49
CA VAL A 137 -3.53 10.22 19.13
C VAL A 137 -2.13 9.61 18.96
N MET A 138 -1.27 9.70 19.98
CA MET A 138 0.07 9.11 19.92
C MET A 138 0.01 7.59 19.92
N GLU A 139 -0.87 7.00 20.73
CA GLU A 139 -1.13 5.56 20.77
C GLU A 139 -1.65 5.07 19.41
N GLY A 140 -2.67 5.73 18.83
CA GLY A 140 -3.19 5.36 17.50
C GLY A 140 -2.18 5.48 16.36
N VAL A 141 -1.30 6.49 16.39
CA VAL A 141 -0.21 6.61 15.38
C VAL A 141 0.90 5.57 15.63
N SER A 142 1.13 5.15 16.88
CA SER A 142 2.04 4.04 17.18
C SER A 142 1.49 2.72 16.67
N GLU A 143 0.18 2.48 16.84
CA GLU A 143 -0.49 1.30 16.28
C GLU A 143 -0.39 1.26 14.75
N LEU A 144 -0.59 2.39 14.08
CA LEU A 144 -0.37 2.49 12.63
C LEU A 144 1.08 2.17 12.22
N MET A 145 2.07 2.59 13.03
CA MET A 145 3.47 2.28 12.79
C MET A 145 3.72 0.77 12.90
N ASP A 146 3.21 0.14 13.95
CA ASP A 146 3.32 -1.30 14.18
C ASP A 146 2.56 -2.10 13.10
N GLU A 147 1.42 -1.59 12.60
CA GLU A 147 0.67 -2.15 11.47
C GLU A 147 1.53 -2.16 10.19
N ILE A 148 2.23 -1.07 9.90
CA ILE A 148 3.12 -0.97 8.73
C ILE A 148 4.32 -1.92 8.90
N GLU A 149 4.97 -1.94 10.07
CA GLU A 149 6.17 -2.77 10.29
C GLU A 149 5.86 -4.28 10.23
N ASN A 150 4.70 -4.70 10.72
CA ASN A 150 4.28 -6.11 10.72
C ASN A 150 3.54 -6.55 9.45
N LEU A 151 3.33 -5.65 8.48
CA LEU A 151 2.58 -5.91 7.25
C LEU A 151 2.94 -7.23 6.57
N HIS A 152 4.23 -7.45 6.31
CA HIS A 152 4.70 -8.61 5.56
C HIS A 152 4.42 -9.92 6.29
N VAL A 153 4.46 -9.90 7.63
CA VAL A 153 4.17 -11.08 8.46
C VAL A 153 2.68 -11.42 8.38
N SER A 154 1.80 -10.43 8.58
CA SER A 154 0.35 -10.63 8.54
C SER A 154 -0.15 -11.11 7.17
N ILE A 155 0.46 -10.60 6.09
CA ILE A 155 0.16 -11.08 4.73
C ILE A 155 0.67 -12.51 4.53
N ALA A 156 1.90 -12.81 4.97
CA ALA A 156 2.51 -14.12 4.81
C ALA A 156 1.73 -15.25 5.53
N GLU A 157 1.14 -14.96 6.68
CA GLU A 157 0.31 -15.93 7.42
C GLU A 157 -0.92 -16.39 6.63
N GLN A 158 -1.51 -15.49 5.84
CA GLN A 158 -2.68 -15.79 5.00
C GLN A 158 -2.35 -16.65 3.77
N ALA A 159 -1.06 -16.79 3.40
CA ALA A 159 -0.66 -17.51 2.19
C ALA A 159 -1.13 -18.97 2.14
N MET A 160 -1.26 -19.60 3.32
CA MET A 160 -1.74 -20.97 3.47
C MET A 160 -3.23 -21.14 3.16
N GLU A 161 -4.01 -20.07 3.05
CA GLU A 161 -5.41 -20.16 2.66
C GLU A 161 -5.58 -20.14 1.14
N TYR A 162 -4.68 -19.49 0.41
CA TYR A 162 -4.86 -19.21 -1.02
C TYR A 162 -4.04 -20.10 -1.98
N ILE A 163 -2.97 -20.75 -1.49
CA ILE A 163 -2.07 -21.57 -2.32
C ILE A 163 -2.32 -23.06 -2.08
N HIS A 164 -3.31 -23.66 -2.73
CA HIS A 164 -3.69 -25.05 -2.47
C HIS A 164 -2.79 -26.05 -3.21
N ALA A 165 -1.60 -26.27 -2.68
CA ALA A 165 -0.76 -27.41 -3.02
C ALA A 165 -0.87 -28.53 -1.97
N LYS A 166 -0.65 -29.79 -2.40
CA LYS A 166 -0.68 -30.98 -1.53
C LYS A 166 0.27 -30.76 -0.33
N TYR A 167 -0.18 -31.12 0.88
CA TYR A 167 0.67 -31.10 2.07
C TYR A 167 1.93 -31.93 1.83
N VAL A 168 3.09 -31.39 2.22
CA VAL A 168 4.33 -32.14 2.29
C VAL A 168 4.18 -33.17 3.42
N THR A 169 3.66 -34.35 3.09
CA THR A 169 3.70 -35.47 4.01
C THR A 169 5.11 -36.06 3.99
N THR A 170 5.76 -36.12 5.14
CA THR A 170 7.06 -36.80 5.35
C THR A 170 6.99 -38.32 5.14
N PHE A 171 5.81 -38.87 4.83
CA PHE A 171 5.64 -40.24 4.41
C PHE A 171 5.88 -40.40 2.91
N SER A 172 7.09 -40.86 2.59
CA SER A 172 7.46 -41.49 1.32
C SER A 172 6.48 -42.61 0.97
N LEU A 173 5.53 -42.35 0.07
CA LEU A 173 4.78 -43.39 -0.64
C LEU A 173 5.52 -43.82 -1.92
N PRO A 174 5.37 -45.08 -2.37
CA PRO A 174 6.16 -45.67 -3.45
C PRO A 174 5.98 -44.94 -4.81
N PRO A 175 7.00 -45.01 -5.69
CA PRO A 175 7.22 -44.06 -6.79
C PRO A 175 6.26 -44.15 -7.99
N PHE A 176 5.17 -44.92 -7.91
CA PHE A 176 4.43 -45.31 -9.13
C PHE A 176 3.14 -44.52 -9.42
N ILE A 177 2.65 -43.67 -8.50
CA ILE A 177 1.54 -42.74 -8.79
C ILE A 177 1.81 -41.40 -8.10
N SER A 178 2.82 -40.67 -8.58
CA SER A 178 2.92 -39.23 -8.32
C SER A 178 2.15 -38.50 -9.43
N CYS A 179 0.81 -38.50 -9.34
CA CYS A 179 0.00 -37.62 -10.18
C CYS A 179 0.26 -36.17 -9.74
N SER A 180 1.16 -35.55 -10.48
CA SER A 180 1.85 -34.29 -10.25
C SER A 180 0.97 -33.08 -10.59
N CYS A 181 0.06 -32.70 -9.71
CA CYS A 181 -0.69 -31.45 -9.87
C CYS A 181 -0.17 -30.42 -8.86
N SER A 182 1.09 -29.99 -9.02
CA SER A 182 1.60 -28.80 -8.33
C SER A 182 0.93 -27.57 -8.93
N GLU A 183 0.27 -26.75 -8.12
CA GLU A 183 -0.31 -25.48 -8.56
C GLU A 183 0.79 -24.62 -9.22
N VAL A 184 0.49 -24.02 -10.37
CA VAL A 184 1.41 -23.13 -11.09
C VAL A 184 0.94 -21.70 -10.87
N ILE A 185 1.77 -20.91 -10.18
CA ILE A 185 1.51 -19.52 -9.85
C ILE A 185 2.32 -18.63 -10.77
N LEU A 186 1.69 -17.62 -11.38
CA LEU A 186 2.39 -16.58 -12.14
C LEU A 186 2.54 -15.32 -11.27
N THR A 187 3.73 -14.74 -11.22
CA THR A 187 4.01 -13.45 -10.55
C THR A 187 4.74 -12.50 -11.49
N TYR A 188 4.68 -11.21 -11.19
CA TYR A 188 5.28 -10.14 -11.99
C TYR A 188 6.28 -9.30 -11.19
N GLY A 189 7.44 -9.03 -11.80
CA GLY A 189 8.42 -8.10 -11.28
C GLY A 189 8.95 -8.51 -9.90
N MET A 190 9.33 -7.50 -9.11
CA MET A 190 9.86 -7.69 -7.76
C MET A 190 8.94 -7.06 -6.72
N SER A 191 8.49 -7.87 -5.76
CA SER A 191 7.70 -7.38 -4.63
C SER A 191 8.00 -8.17 -3.37
N THR A 192 8.41 -7.46 -2.32
CA THR A 192 8.71 -8.05 -1.02
C THR A 192 7.48 -8.73 -0.41
N SER A 193 6.29 -8.11 -0.52
CA SER A 193 5.05 -8.70 -0.01
C SER A 193 4.69 -10.01 -0.71
N VAL A 194 4.86 -10.08 -2.03
CA VAL A 194 4.55 -11.30 -2.80
C VAL A 194 5.61 -12.38 -2.55
N GLU A 195 6.88 -12.02 -2.46
CA GLU A 195 7.95 -12.96 -2.14
C GLU A 195 7.77 -13.60 -0.77
N GLU A 196 7.53 -12.81 0.28
CA GLU A 196 7.29 -13.35 1.62
C GLU A 196 6.01 -14.19 1.69
N PHE A 197 4.98 -13.80 0.95
CA PHE A 197 3.75 -14.58 0.79
C PHE A 197 4.03 -15.96 0.17
N LEU A 198 4.78 -16.02 -0.93
CA LEU A 198 5.15 -17.28 -1.59
C LEU A 198 6.10 -18.13 -0.72
N LYS A 199 7.11 -17.51 -0.10
CA LYS A 199 8.05 -18.21 0.80
C LYS A 199 7.34 -18.81 2.01
N ALA A 200 6.37 -18.11 2.58
CA ALA A 200 5.60 -18.62 3.71
C ALA A 200 4.77 -19.87 3.34
N ALA A 201 4.16 -19.88 2.16
CA ALA A 201 3.47 -21.06 1.65
C ALA A 201 4.42 -22.22 1.33
N ALA A 202 5.61 -21.92 0.77
CA ALA A 202 6.61 -22.91 0.38
C ALA A 202 7.14 -23.75 1.55
N LYS A 203 7.11 -23.22 2.78
CA LYS A 203 7.50 -23.95 3.99
C LYS A 203 6.66 -25.22 4.22
N LYS A 204 5.41 -25.24 3.78
CA LYS A 204 4.46 -26.34 4.03
C LYS A 204 3.96 -27.02 2.76
N ARG A 205 4.13 -26.41 1.59
CA ARG A 205 3.54 -26.82 0.32
C ARG A 205 4.55 -26.72 -0.81
N GLN A 206 4.44 -27.63 -1.78
CA GLN A 206 5.29 -27.66 -2.96
C GLN A 206 4.48 -27.22 -4.19
N PHE A 207 4.91 -26.14 -4.84
CA PHE A 207 4.25 -25.56 -6.00
C PHE A 207 5.29 -24.91 -6.92
N LYS A 208 4.86 -24.56 -8.13
CA LYS A 208 5.72 -23.94 -9.14
C LYS A 208 5.40 -22.47 -9.28
N VAL A 209 6.41 -21.64 -9.46
CA VAL A 209 6.26 -20.21 -9.67
C VAL A 209 6.88 -19.80 -10.99
N ILE A 210 6.08 -19.21 -11.86
CA ILE A 210 6.54 -18.55 -13.08
C ILE A 210 6.70 -17.07 -12.74
N VAL A 211 7.92 -16.56 -12.85
CA VAL A 211 8.26 -15.15 -12.60
C VAL A 211 8.46 -14.45 -13.93
N VAL A 212 7.73 -13.36 -14.14
CA VAL A 212 7.89 -12.48 -15.28
C VAL A 212 8.93 -11.40 -14.95
N GLU A 213 9.88 -11.15 -15.84
CA GLU A 213 11.07 -10.35 -15.55
C GLU A 213 10.82 -8.84 -15.37
N SER A 214 9.70 -8.30 -15.89
CA SER A 214 9.39 -6.85 -15.88
C SER A 214 10.39 -6.03 -16.70
N ALA A 215 10.37 -6.20 -18.02
CA ALA A 215 11.14 -5.35 -18.91
C ALA A 215 10.54 -3.92 -18.88
N PRO A 216 11.37 -2.86 -18.84
CA PRO A 216 12.80 -2.82 -19.15
C PRO A 216 13.77 -2.94 -17.96
N LEU A 217 13.28 -2.90 -16.71
CA LEU A 217 14.14 -2.85 -15.50
C LEU A 217 14.66 -4.23 -15.05
N LEU A 218 14.01 -5.31 -15.49
CA LEU A 218 14.39 -6.70 -15.23
C LEU A 218 14.42 -7.07 -13.74
N HIS A 219 13.64 -6.36 -12.91
CA HIS A 219 13.60 -6.59 -11.47
C HIS A 219 13.14 -8.00 -11.08
N GLY A 220 12.32 -8.65 -11.91
CA GLY A 220 11.83 -10.01 -11.66
C GLY A 220 12.94 -11.07 -11.61
N GLN A 221 14.10 -10.81 -12.24
CA GLN A 221 15.24 -11.73 -12.20
C GLN A 221 15.79 -11.90 -10.76
N ALA A 222 15.87 -10.80 -10.00
CA ALA A 222 16.29 -10.84 -8.61
C ALA A 222 15.27 -11.58 -7.73
N SER A 223 13.97 -11.40 -8.01
CA SER A 223 12.90 -12.11 -7.30
C SER A 223 12.93 -13.62 -7.55
N ALA A 224 13.11 -14.03 -8.81
CA ALA A 224 13.24 -15.43 -9.19
C ALA A 224 14.42 -16.11 -8.48
N HIS A 225 15.57 -15.43 -8.40
CA HIS A 225 16.72 -15.94 -7.65
C HIS A 225 16.40 -16.17 -6.17
N ARG A 226 15.79 -15.19 -5.48
CA ARG A 226 15.44 -15.30 -4.05
C ARG A 226 14.41 -16.39 -3.77
N LEU A 227 13.49 -16.64 -4.70
CA LEU A 227 12.51 -17.72 -4.59
C LEU A 227 13.17 -19.09 -4.83
N ALA A 228 14.10 -19.19 -5.79
CA ALA A 228 14.88 -20.40 -6.05
C ALA A 228 15.75 -20.79 -4.85
N GLU A 229 16.44 -19.82 -4.24
CA GLU A 229 17.23 -20.02 -3.01
C GLU A 229 16.38 -20.55 -1.84
N SER A 230 15.08 -20.20 -1.84
CA SER A 230 14.13 -20.66 -0.83
C SER A 230 13.57 -22.07 -1.13
N GLY A 231 14.04 -22.74 -2.18
CA GLY A 231 13.65 -24.10 -2.55
C GLY A 231 12.36 -24.21 -3.36
N ILE A 232 11.91 -23.12 -3.99
CA ILE A 232 10.70 -23.10 -4.83
C ILE A 232 11.10 -23.39 -6.29
N ASP A 233 10.38 -24.27 -6.97
CA ASP A 233 10.55 -24.54 -8.41
C ASP A 233 10.12 -23.29 -9.21
N THR A 234 11.11 -22.50 -9.62
CA THR A 234 10.92 -21.17 -10.22
C THR A 234 11.35 -21.17 -11.68
N THR A 235 10.53 -20.59 -12.54
CA THR A 235 10.82 -20.42 -13.97
C THR A 235 10.73 -18.95 -14.31
N LEU A 236 11.81 -18.38 -14.86
CA LEU A 236 11.83 -17.01 -15.34
C LEU A 236 11.35 -16.95 -16.79
N ILE A 237 10.48 -15.98 -17.11
CA ILE A 237 9.97 -15.77 -18.47
C ILE A 237 10.01 -14.29 -18.86
N PRO A 238 10.15 -13.98 -20.17
CA PRO A 238 9.97 -12.62 -20.66
C PRO A 238 8.48 -12.25 -20.69
N ASP A 239 8.18 -10.95 -20.63
CA ASP A 239 6.83 -10.39 -20.62
C ASP A 239 6.01 -10.83 -21.85
N SER A 240 6.67 -11.03 -23.01
CA SER A 240 6.05 -11.50 -24.25
C SER A 240 5.54 -12.95 -24.18
N ALA A 241 6.09 -13.77 -23.28
CA ALA A 241 5.71 -15.18 -23.14
C ALA A 241 4.51 -15.41 -22.22
N VAL A 242 4.04 -14.37 -21.53
CA VAL A 242 2.91 -14.44 -20.59
C VAL A 242 1.68 -15.09 -21.23
N PHE A 243 1.26 -14.59 -22.39
CA PHE A 243 0.03 -15.06 -23.02
C PHE A 243 0.14 -16.53 -23.47
N ALA A 244 1.32 -16.94 -23.93
CA ALA A 244 1.57 -18.32 -24.37
C ALA A 244 1.55 -19.32 -23.20
N LEU A 245 2.01 -18.89 -22.02
CA LEU A 245 2.09 -19.74 -20.83
C LEU A 245 0.85 -19.67 -19.94
N MET A 246 -0.02 -18.67 -20.13
CA MET A 246 -1.21 -18.47 -19.30
C MET A 246 -2.13 -19.69 -19.26
N ALA A 247 -2.22 -20.48 -20.33
CA ALA A 247 -3.00 -21.72 -20.37
C ALA A 247 -2.52 -22.80 -19.37
N ARG A 248 -1.30 -22.69 -18.84
CA ARG A 248 -0.72 -23.59 -17.83
C ARG A 248 -0.77 -23.02 -16.42
N VAL A 249 -1.13 -21.74 -16.27
CA VAL A 249 -1.16 -21.03 -14.98
C VAL A 249 -2.49 -21.30 -14.29
N ASN A 250 -2.44 -21.64 -13.00
CA ASN A 250 -3.64 -21.85 -12.20
C ASN A 250 -4.07 -20.59 -11.44
N LYS A 251 -3.11 -19.72 -11.10
CA LYS A 251 -3.36 -18.50 -10.33
C LYS A 251 -2.34 -17.43 -10.67
N VAL A 252 -2.78 -16.19 -10.77
CA VAL A 252 -1.90 -15.03 -10.92
C VAL A 252 -1.82 -14.33 -9.57
N VAL A 253 -0.62 -14.12 -9.04
CA VAL A 253 -0.37 -13.36 -7.81
C VAL A 253 0.46 -12.15 -8.19
N ILE A 254 -0.12 -10.96 -8.09
CA ILE A 254 0.51 -9.71 -8.52
C ILE A 254 0.62 -8.71 -7.37
N PRO A 255 1.66 -7.87 -7.37
CA PRO A 255 1.73 -6.72 -6.48
C PRO A 255 0.91 -5.54 -7.02
N ALA A 256 0.57 -4.60 -6.14
CA ALA A 256 0.11 -3.28 -6.53
C ALA A 256 1.03 -2.19 -5.96
N VAL A 257 1.18 -1.10 -6.71
CA VAL A 257 1.78 0.15 -6.23
C VAL A 257 0.74 0.90 -5.39
N ALA A 258 -0.48 1.02 -5.91
CA ALA A 258 -1.62 1.58 -5.20
C ALA A 258 -2.94 0.89 -5.59
N VAL A 259 -3.93 0.89 -4.70
CA VAL A 259 -5.29 0.39 -4.98
C VAL A 259 -6.23 1.58 -4.98
N VAL A 260 -6.95 1.79 -6.07
CA VAL A 260 -7.82 2.95 -6.28
C VAL A 260 -9.19 2.71 -5.65
N ALA A 261 -9.90 3.79 -5.30
CA ALA A 261 -11.21 3.72 -4.64
C ALA A 261 -12.29 2.93 -5.37
N ASN A 262 -12.22 2.88 -6.71
CA ASN A 262 -13.12 2.08 -7.52
C ASN A 262 -12.79 0.57 -7.51
N GLY A 263 -11.78 0.16 -6.73
CA GLY A 263 -11.28 -1.21 -6.65
C GLY A 263 -10.30 -1.58 -7.77
N GLY A 264 -9.94 -0.63 -8.65
CA GLY A 264 -8.85 -0.82 -9.61
C GLY A 264 -7.49 -0.80 -8.93
N LEU A 265 -6.45 -1.25 -9.63
CA LEU A 265 -5.08 -1.18 -9.13
C LEU A 265 -4.19 -0.39 -10.08
N ILE A 266 -3.28 0.36 -9.49
CA ILE A 266 -2.14 0.97 -10.17
C ILE A 266 -0.96 0.07 -9.85
N ALA A 267 -0.29 -0.44 -10.88
CA ALA A 267 0.85 -1.31 -10.70
C ALA A 267 1.91 -1.04 -11.77
N GLU A 268 3.03 -1.75 -11.69
CA GLU A 268 4.10 -1.63 -12.67
C GLU A 268 3.59 -1.95 -14.09
N SER A 269 4.14 -1.24 -15.07
CA SER A 269 3.81 -1.43 -16.49
C SER A 269 3.86 -2.89 -16.88
N GLY A 270 2.90 -3.38 -17.67
CA GLY A 270 2.82 -4.78 -18.10
C GLY A 270 1.84 -5.65 -17.32
N ILE A 271 1.48 -5.28 -16.08
CA ILE A 271 0.51 -6.06 -15.27
C ILE A 271 -0.89 -6.06 -15.92
N GLN A 272 -1.29 -5.00 -16.61
CA GLN A 272 -2.55 -4.98 -17.36
C GLN A 272 -2.62 -6.06 -18.43
N ASN A 273 -1.51 -6.32 -19.14
CA ASN A 273 -1.45 -7.38 -20.15
C ASN A 273 -1.61 -8.77 -19.50
N ILE A 274 -1.03 -8.96 -18.32
CA ILE A 274 -1.19 -10.18 -17.53
C ILE A 274 -2.64 -10.33 -17.07
N ALA A 275 -3.24 -9.26 -16.57
CA ALA A 275 -4.62 -9.26 -16.11
C ALA A 275 -5.61 -9.55 -17.25
N LEU A 276 -5.39 -8.96 -18.42
CA LEU A 276 -6.16 -9.22 -19.64
C LEU A 276 -6.02 -10.67 -20.11
N ALA A 277 -4.80 -11.20 -20.13
CA ALA A 277 -4.53 -12.59 -20.47
C ALA A 277 -5.21 -13.53 -19.45
N ALA A 278 -5.06 -13.28 -18.16
CA ALA A 278 -5.69 -14.06 -17.10
C ALA A 278 -7.20 -14.07 -17.24
N LYS A 279 -7.83 -12.92 -17.53
CA LYS A 279 -9.26 -12.82 -17.80
C LYS A 279 -9.68 -13.69 -19.00
N LYS A 280 -8.89 -13.68 -20.08
CA LYS A 280 -9.17 -14.49 -21.29
C LYS A 280 -9.13 -15.99 -21.02
N PHE A 281 -8.21 -16.43 -20.15
CA PHE A 281 -8.04 -17.84 -19.77
C PHE A 281 -8.81 -18.21 -18.49
N CYS A 282 -9.65 -17.32 -17.97
CA CYS A 282 -10.42 -17.50 -16.72
C CYS A 282 -9.53 -17.86 -15.51
N VAL A 283 -8.30 -17.34 -15.47
CA VAL A 283 -7.37 -17.53 -14.35
C VAL A 283 -7.63 -16.44 -13.30
N PRO A 284 -7.82 -16.80 -12.02
CA PRO A 284 -8.05 -15.82 -10.96
C PRO A 284 -6.79 -14.99 -10.69
N VAL A 285 -6.99 -13.68 -10.57
CA VAL A 285 -5.94 -12.70 -10.25
C VAL A 285 -6.07 -12.28 -8.79
N VAL A 286 -5.03 -12.58 -8.03
CA VAL A 286 -4.88 -12.26 -6.61
C VAL A 286 -3.89 -11.11 -6.48
N CYS A 287 -4.36 -9.97 -5.95
CA CYS A 287 -3.51 -8.82 -5.72
C CYS A 287 -3.05 -8.78 -4.26
N VAL A 288 -1.75 -8.73 -4.02
CA VAL A 288 -1.18 -8.61 -2.66
C VAL A 288 -0.75 -7.16 -2.43
N ALA A 289 -1.45 -6.46 -1.52
CA ALA A 289 -1.19 -5.06 -1.22
C ALA A 289 -1.60 -4.72 0.22
N GLY A 290 -0.75 -3.97 0.93
CA GLY A 290 -1.10 -3.46 2.26
C GLY A 290 -2.12 -2.33 2.21
N LEU A 291 -2.87 -2.14 3.30
CA LEU A 291 -3.93 -1.12 3.37
C LEU A 291 -3.43 0.32 3.17
N PHE A 292 -2.18 0.62 3.57
CA PHE A 292 -1.57 1.94 3.35
C PHE A 292 -1.36 2.28 1.86
N LYS A 293 -1.46 1.29 0.96
CA LYS A 293 -1.43 1.51 -0.49
C LYS A 293 -2.80 1.85 -1.08
N VAL A 294 -3.88 1.76 -0.31
CA VAL A 294 -5.22 2.12 -0.78
C VAL A 294 -5.27 3.63 -0.92
N HIS A 295 -5.38 4.06 -2.17
CA HIS A 295 -5.47 5.42 -2.62
C HIS A 295 -6.91 5.79 -2.94
N LEU A 296 -7.20 7.05 -2.70
CA LEU A 296 -8.55 7.54 -2.61
C LEU A 296 -9.04 8.18 -3.91
N ASP A 297 -8.14 8.77 -4.68
CA ASP A 297 -8.52 9.38 -5.95
C ASP A 297 -8.73 8.31 -7.02
N SER A 298 -9.84 8.43 -7.74
CA SER A 298 -10.23 7.53 -8.83
C SER A 298 -9.63 7.90 -10.20
N SER A 299 -8.81 8.95 -10.26
CA SER A 299 -8.32 9.51 -11.51
C SER A 299 -7.18 8.67 -12.10
N THR A 300 -7.32 8.29 -13.37
CA THR A 300 -6.32 7.62 -14.22
C THR A 300 -5.06 8.47 -14.49
N SER A 301 -5.00 9.71 -14.00
CA SER A 301 -3.83 10.60 -14.07
C SER A 301 -2.64 10.14 -13.21
N LEU A 302 -2.80 9.03 -12.47
CA LEU A 302 -1.79 8.45 -11.58
C LEU A 302 -0.81 7.51 -12.30
N CYS A 303 -0.94 7.35 -13.62
CA CYS A 303 0.01 6.63 -14.47
C CYS A 303 0.94 7.63 -15.16
N PRO A 304 2.03 8.06 -14.50
CA PRO A 304 2.90 9.02 -15.13
C PRO A 304 3.69 8.36 -16.27
N LEU A 305 3.59 8.98 -17.44
CA LEU A 305 4.43 8.70 -18.59
C LEU A 305 5.79 9.36 -18.34
N PHE A 306 6.78 8.61 -17.88
CA PHE A 306 8.14 9.14 -17.80
C PHE A 306 8.99 8.45 -18.85
N PRO A 307 9.67 9.17 -19.76
CA PRO A 307 10.76 8.54 -20.49
C PRO A 307 11.76 8.04 -19.44
N HIS A 308 12.05 6.74 -19.40
CA HIS A 308 13.36 6.36 -18.92
C HIS A 308 14.36 7.02 -19.87
N ASP A 309 15.49 7.48 -19.33
CA ASP A 309 16.65 7.88 -20.12
C ASP A 309 17.11 6.63 -20.89
N VAL A 310 16.41 6.30 -21.97
CA VAL A 310 16.91 5.38 -22.96
C VAL A 310 17.85 6.26 -23.78
N ASP A 311 19.13 6.25 -23.39
CA ASP A 311 20.24 7.03 -23.98
C ASP A 311 20.46 6.78 -25.50
N VAL A 312 19.50 6.17 -26.21
CA VAL A 312 19.72 5.45 -27.46
C VAL A 312 18.88 5.95 -28.64
N LEU A 313 17.98 6.92 -28.50
CA LEU A 313 17.05 7.23 -29.59
C LEU A 313 17.19 8.66 -30.12
N ASN A 314 17.64 8.70 -31.38
CA ASN A 314 17.82 9.86 -32.27
C ASN A 314 16.64 10.85 -32.21
N GLU A 315 16.90 12.11 -32.59
CA GLU A 315 15.94 13.23 -32.74
C GLU A 315 14.71 12.95 -33.65
N LEU A 316 14.59 11.74 -34.20
CA LEU A 316 13.54 11.34 -35.14
C LEU A 316 12.40 10.53 -34.51
N ILE A 317 12.54 10.08 -33.25
CA ILE A 317 11.59 9.14 -32.63
C ILE A 317 11.25 9.56 -31.20
N ASP A 318 9.96 9.65 -30.90
CA ASP A 318 9.45 9.84 -29.54
C ASP A 318 9.42 8.51 -28.79
N VAL A 319 10.10 8.46 -27.64
CA VAL A 319 10.21 7.26 -26.81
C VAL A 319 9.41 7.45 -25.54
N LEU A 320 8.36 6.65 -25.38
CA LEU A 320 7.50 6.67 -24.21
C LEU A 320 7.73 5.39 -23.39
N ASN A 321 8.00 5.54 -22.10
CA ASN A 321 8.14 4.42 -21.17
C ASN A 321 7.22 4.59 -19.96
N PRO A 322 5.93 4.20 -20.04
CA PRO A 322 5.08 4.25 -18.85
C PRO A 322 5.67 3.40 -17.73
N VAL A 323 5.82 3.96 -16.53
CA VAL A 323 6.32 3.23 -15.36
C VAL A 323 5.21 2.40 -14.73
N ASN A 324 4.00 2.96 -14.69
CA ASN A 324 2.83 2.35 -14.09
C ASN A 324 1.69 2.19 -15.10
N ASP A 325 0.92 1.13 -14.94
CA ASP A 325 -0.31 0.84 -15.67
C ASP A 325 -1.52 0.86 -14.73
N TYR A 326 -2.70 1.08 -15.31
CA TYR A 326 -3.96 1.01 -14.60
C TYR A 326 -4.69 -0.27 -14.98
N VAL A 327 -4.99 -1.09 -13.97
CA VAL A 327 -5.75 -2.33 -14.13
C VAL A 327 -7.15 -2.14 -13.58
N PRO A 328 -8.18 -2.28 -14.43
CA PRO A 328 -9.57 -2.21 -14.01
C PRO A 328 -9.93 -3.23 -12.92
N PRO A 329 -10.87 -2.88 -12.01
CA PRO A 329 -11.33 -3.78 -10.94
C PRO A 329 -11.88 -5.11 -11.45
N GLU A 330 -12.44 -5.15 -12.66
CA GLU A 330 -13.05 -6.34 -13.28
C GLU A 330 -12.07 -7.48 -13.62
N PHE A 331 -10.77 -7.18 -13.65
CA PHE A 331 -9.72 -8.17 -13.85
C PHE A 331 -9.16 -8.70 -12.54
N VAL A 332 -9.43 -8.04 -11.41
CA VAL A 332 -8.96 -8.45 -10.09
C VAL A 332 -10.01 -9.33 -9.43
N THR A 333 -9.61 -10.50 -8.93
CA THR A 333 -10.53 -11.42 -8.25
C THR A 333 -10.63 -11.10 -6.77
N ILE A 334 -9.48 -10.92 -6.10
CA ILE A 334 -9.41 -10.66 -4.66
C ILE A 334 -8.14 -9.87 -4.31
N PHE A 335 -8.25 -9.01 -3.31
CA PHE A 335 -7.14 -8.31 -2.69
C PHE A 335 -6.78 -9.00 -1.37
N ILE A 336 -5.51 -9.36 -1.19
CA ILE A 336 -4.96 -9.83 0.08
C ILE A 336 -4.24 -8.66 0.73
N THR A 337 -4.72 -8.27 1.91
CA THR A 337 -4.19 -7.17 2.71
C THR A 337 -3.73 -7.68 4.07
N ASN A 338 -3.18 -6.81 4.92
CA ASN A 338 -2.71 -7.20 6.26
C ASN A 338 -3.84 -7.58 7.23
N THR A 339 -5.06 -7.07 7.03
CA THR A 339 -6.21 -7.40 7.89
C THR A 339 -6.98 -8.62 7.40
N GLY A 340 -6.88 -8.95 6.12
CA GLY A 340 -7.59 -10.05 5.51
C GLY A 340 -7.72 -9.87 4.00
N ALA A 341 -8.55 -10.72 3.39
CA ALA A 341 -8.82 -10.66 1.97
C ALA A 341 -10.19 -10.05 1.66
N TYR A 342 -10.23 -9.22 0.62
CA TYR A 342 -11.39 -8.44 0.24
C TYR A 342 -11.65 -8.49 -1.26
N GLN A 343 -12.93 -8.48 -1.64
CA GLN A 343 -13.31 -8.31 -3.05
C GLN A 343 -13.11 -6.86 -3.49
N PRO A 344 -12.88 -6.59 -4.79
CA PRO A 344 -12.75 -5.23 -5.30
C PRO A 344 -13.92 -4.29 -4.93
N SER A 345 -15.15 -4.83 -4.88
CA SER A 345 -16.34 -4.09 -4.47
C SER A 345 -16.32 -3.61 -3.02
N TYR A 346 -15.56 -4.28 -2.14
CA TYR A 346 -15.48 -3.94 -0.72
C TYR A 346 -14.46 -2.82 -0.44
N ILE A 347 -13.58 -2.49 -1.39
CA ILE A 347 -12.53 -1.47 -1.23
C ILE A 347 -13.11 -0.11 -0.84
N TYR A 348 -14.26 0.28 -1.39
CA TYR A 348 -14.94 1.53 -1.02
C TYR A 348 -15.31 1.59 0.47
N ARG A 349 -15.69 0.45 1.06
CA ARG A 349 -16.01 0.38 2.49
C ARG A 349 -14.75 0.50 3.34
N LEU A 350 -13.67 -0.16 2.97
CA LEU A 350 -12.36 0.01 3.63
C LEU A 350 -11.92 1.48 3.59
N LEU A 351 -12.14 2.17 2.48
CA LEU A 351 -11.81 3.59 2.40
C LEU A 351 -12.59 4.43 3.41
N THR A 352 -13.87 4.13 3.62
CA THR A 352 -14.70 4.84 4.60
C THR A 352 -14.29 4.51 6.04
N GLU A 353 -13.82 3.28 6.29
CA GLU A 353 -13.34 2.84 7.60
C GLU A 353 -11.98 3.44 7.99
N TYR A 354 -11.17 3.86 7.01
CA TYR A 354 -9.78 4.29 7.25
C TYR A 354 -9.43 5.71 6.81
N TYR A 355 -10.30 6.39 6.06
CA TYR A 355 -10.05 7.72 5.52
C TYR A 355 -11.29 8.62 5.64
N SER A 356 -11.04 9.91 5.86
CA SER A 356 -12.11 10.91 5.94
C SER A 356 -12.42 11.51 4.55
N PRO A 357 -13.71 11.66 4.17
CA PRO A 357 -14.17 12.44 3.01
C PRO A 357 -13.54 13.83 2.86
N GLN A 358 -13.19 14.46 3.98
CA GLN A 358 -12.68 15.82 4.01
C GLN A 358 -11.20 15.93 3.63
N ASP A 359 -10.46 14.81 3.64
CA ASP A 359 -9.03 14.79 3.32
C ASP A 359 -8.78 14.24 1.90
N TYR A 360 -9.81 14.26 1.04
CA TYR A 360 -9.70 13.77 -0.33
C TYR A 360 -8.76 14.66 -1.15
N GLN A 361 -8.94 15.97 -1.00
CA GLN A 361 -8.16 17.02 -1.66
C GLN A 361 -6.81 17.32 -0.99
N LEU A 362 -6.21 16.38 -0.25
CA LEU A 362 -4.91 16.63 0.41
C LEU A 362 -3.72 16.76 -0.57
N VAL A 363 -3.99 16.81 -1.88
CA VAL A 363 -3.03 16.91 -2.98
C VAL A 363 -3.46 18.05 -3.90
#